data_AF-A0A9W9X365-F1
#
_entry.id   AF-A0A9W9X365-F1
#
_cell.length_a   1.000
_cell.length_b   1.000
_cell.length_c   1.000
_cell.angle_alpha   90.00
_cell.angle_beta   90.00
_cell.angle_gamma   90.00
#
_symmetry.space_group_name_H-M   'P 1'
#
loop_
_entity.id
_entity.type
_entity.pdbx_description
1 polymer ?
#
loop_
_entity_poly.entity_id
_entity_poly.type
_entity_poly.pdbx_seq_one_letter_code
_entity_poly.pdbx_strand_id
1 'polypeptide(L)'
;MDQFPNGALASPTKARQAAIQAKDWAYVNSWLSRHYAPKTVPPFERNEDTLRVLLALAAASDAADEEAELQHHAREGILDVCRTRNASDANDAHCRQKHEILDEFEMGLDGTSRSNLEDLAGTAFVLGQCSNPTLQSLSQSVVELTVEEFDMQNQLAKVHALHQHLQRELEQLELDLRELRSNPSYETPSEIQSSTSEWVRSTKILSAKVGEYQDRIALLERNQLNGPTIEEVMMEEQKVVRLRDDVRCLESHVRAFHDLPVDVTGAHAHYREMEKKLKNLRRQRDAMLDSSTDHQ
;
A
#
# COMPACT_ATOMS: atom_id res chain seq x y z
N MET A 1 34.53 39.23 -31.57
CA MET A 1 34.03 39.30 -30.18
C MET A 1 32.53 39.42 -30.26
N ASP A 2 31.89 38.30 -29.96
CA ASP A 2 30.45 38.11 -29.91
C ASP A 2 29.81 38.95 -28.80
N GLN A 3 28.67 39.55 -29.11
CA GLN A 3 27.57 39.75 -28.15
C GLN A 3 26.32 40.19 -28.92
N PHE A 4 25.66 39.23 -29.56
CA PHE A 4 24.25 39.35 -29.88
C PHE A 4 23.48 39.44 -28.56
N PRO A 5 22.52 40.36 -28.40
CA PRO A 5 21.70 40.41 -27.20
C PRO A 5 20.88 39.11 -27.19
N ASN A 6 20.94 38.39 -26.06
CA ASN A 6 20.10 37.24 -25.76
C ASN A 6 18.62 37.69 -25.71
N GLY A 7 18.02 37.90 -26.89
CA GLY A 7 16.61 37.73 -27.14
C GLY A 7 16.32 36.23 -27.08
N ALA A 8 16.45 35.66 -25.88
CA ALA A 8 15.96 34.34 -25.58
C ALA A 8 14.46 34.37 -25.85
N LEU A 9 14.09 33.77 -26.97
CA LEU A 9 12.74 33.56 -27.46
C LEU A 9 11.85 33.14 -26.28
N ALA A 10 11.12 34.11 -25.71
CA ALA A 10 10.06 33.79 -24.78
C ALA A 10 9.09 32.92 -25.56
N SER A 11 8.96 31.65 -25.15
CA SER A 11 7.97 30.73 -25.72
C SER A 11 6.65 31.48 -25.88
N PRO A 12 5.96 31.42 -27.03
CA PRO A 12 4.72 32.18 -27.29
C PRO A 12 3.71 32.08 -26.14
N THR A 13 3.69 30.95 -25.45
CA THR A 13 2.89 30.72 -24.24
C THR A 13 3.27 31.63 -23.07
N LYS A 14 4.57 31.81 -22.79
CA LYS A 14 5.08 32.67 -21.71
C LYS A 14 4.87 34.15 -22.00
N ALA A 15 5.02 34.56 -23.26
CA ALA A 15 4.73 35.93 -23.69
C ALA A 15 3.22 36.24 -23.56
N ARG A 16 2.36 35.29 -23.92
CA ARG A 16 0.90 35.42 -23.75
C ARG A 16 0.49 35.51 -22.28
N GLN A 17 1.10 34.71 -21.39
CA GLN A 17 0.85 34.78 -19.95
C GLN A 17 1.26 36.13 -19.36
N ALA A 18 2.44 36.65 -19.72
CA ALA A 18 2.88 37.97 -19.27
C ALA A 18 1.96 39.10 -19.77
N ALA A 19 1.45 39.00 -21.00
CA ALA A 19 0.50 39.97 -21.54
C ALA A 19 -0.86 39.94 -20.81
N ILE A 20 -1.35 38.74 -20.44
CA ILE A 20 -2.58 38.59 -19.65
C ILE A 20 -2.39 39.19 -18.25
N GLN A 21 -1.31 38.82 -17.56
CA GLN A 21 -1.01 39.38 -16.23
C GLN A 21 -0.84 40.91 -16.26
N ALA A 22 -0.23 41.47 -17.31
CA ALA A 22 -0.11 42.92 -17.45
C ALA A 22 -1.47 43.61 -17.61
N LYS A 23 -2.41 42.99 -18.34
CA LYS A 23 -3.79 43.49 -18.47
C LYS A 23 -4.52 43.45 -17.12
N ASP A 24 -4.38 42.35 -16.38
CA ASP A 24 -5.01 42.17 -15.08
C ASP A 24 -4.48 43.20 -14.06
N TRP A 25 -3.17 43.46 -14.06
CA TRP A 25 -2.58 44.53 -13.25
C TRP A 25 -3.06 45.92 -13.65
N ALA A 26 -3.24 46.19 -14.94
CA ALA A 26 -3.77 47.48 -15.41
C ALA A 26 -5.21 47.70 -14.91
N TYR A 27 -6.06 46.67 -14.96
CA TYR A 27 -7.42 46.72 -14.41
C TYR A 27 -7.40 46.98 -12.90
N VAL A 28 -6.62 46.22 -12.13
CA VAL A 28 -6.52 46.40 -10.66
C VAL A 28 -6.03 47.80 -10.29
N ASN A 29 -5.02 48.35 -10.99
CA ASN A 29 -4.55 49.70 -10.73
C ASN A 29 -5.63 50.76 -11.03
N SER A 30 -6.40 50.59 -12.11
CA SER A 30 -7.51 51.50 -12.43
C SER A 30 -8.62 51.43 -11.37
N TRP A 31 -8.98 50.24 -10.92
CA TRP A 31 -9.97 49.99 -9.88
C TRP A 31 -9.52 50.59 -8.53
N LEU A 32 -8.28 50.33 -8.10
CA LEU A 32 -7.71 50.93 -6.88
C LEU A 32 -7.68 52.47 -6.98
N SER A 33 -7.33 53.02 -8.15
CA SER A 33 -7.33 54.48 -8.31
C SER A 33 -8.72 55.10 -8.16
N ARG A 34 -9.78 54.40 -8.60
CA ARG A 34 -11.17 54.82 -8.44
C ARG A 34 -11.61 54.78 -6.97
N HIS A 35 -11.28 53.72 -6.23
CA HIS A 35 -11.67 53.56 -4.82
C HIS A 35 -10.89 54.46 -3.85
N TYR A 36 -9.61 54.74 -4.12
CA TYR A 36 -8.78 55.54 -3.23
C TYR A 36 -8.81 57.04 -3.56
N ALA A 37 -9.37 57.47 -4.70
CA ALA A 37 -9.43 58.88 -5.07
C ALA A 37 -10.10 59.76 -4.00
N PRO A 38 -9.52 60.91 -3.63
CA PRO A 38 -8.33 61.57 -4.20
C PRO A 38 -6.99 61.16 -3.56
N LYS A 39 -6.96 60.21 -2.63
CA LYS A 39 -5.73 59.72 -1.97
C LYS A 39 -4.98 58.74 -2.87
N THR A 40 -3.66 58.68 -2.72
CA THR A 40 -2.83 57.71 -3.44
C THR A 40 -3.02 56.31 -2.87
N VAL A 41 -3.04 55.32 -3.75
CA VAL A 41 -3.09 53.90 -3.37
C VAL A 41 -1.86 53.57 -2.51
N PRO A 42 -2.04 52.97 -1.31
CA PRO A 42 -0.92 52.54 -0.47
C PRO A 42 0.01 51.57 -1.21
N PRO A 43 1.33 51.59 -0.96
CA PRO A 43 2.23 50.63 -1.56
C PRO A 43 1.92 49.23 -1.05
N PHE A 44 1.89 48.25 -1.95
CA PHE A 44 1.65 46.84 -1.63
C PHE A 44 2.58 45.95 -2.47
N GLU A 45 2.79 44.74 -1.98
CA GLU A 45 3.60 43.73 -2.67
C GLU A 45 2.89 43.24 -3.92
N ARG A 46 3.59 43.21 -5.06
CA ARG A 46 3.06 42.68 -6.32
C ARG A 46 3.48 41.23 -6.50
N ASN A 47 2.71 40.33 -5.91
CA ASN A 47 2.83 38.88 -6.08
C ASN A 47 1.61 38.32 -6.86
N GLU A 48 1.74 37.16 -7.51
CA GLU A 48 0.64 36.50 -8.22
C GLU A 48 -0.54 36.21 -7.29
N ASP A 49 -0.27 35.88 -6.02
CA ASP A 49 -1.32 35.68 -5.02
C ASP A 49 -2.05 36.99 -4.69
N THR A 50 -1.33 38.12 -4.60
CA THR A 50 -1.96 39.43 -4.40
C THR A 50 -2.80 39.86 -5.59
N LEU A 51 -2.35 39.57 -6.82
CA LEU A 51 -3.13 39.84 -8.03
C LEU A 51 -4.44 39.04 -8.02
N ARG A 52 -4.37 37.75 -7.67
CA ARG A 52 -5.54 36.87 -7.58
C ARG A 52 -6.56 37.39 -6.56
N VAL A 53 -6.09 37.78 -5.37
CA VAL A 53 -6.96 38.31 -4.31
C VAL A 53 -7.56 39.67 -4.70
N LEU A 54 -6.77 40.57 -5.29
CA LEU A 54 -7.26 41.89 -5.71
C LEU A 54 -8.26 41.80 -6.86
N LEU A 55 -8.06 40.88 -7.81
CA LEU A 55 -9.05 40.63 -8.87
C LEU A 55 -10.35 40.06 -8.30
N ALA A 56 -10.26 39.11 -7.37
CA ALA A 56 -11.44 38.56 -6.71
C ALA A 56 -12.19 39.63 -5.90
N LEU A 57 -11.46 40.51 -5.21
CA LEU A 57 -12.05 41.62 -4.47
C LEU A 57 -12.70 42.65 -5.39
N ALA A 58 -12.06 43.01 -6.49
CA ALA A 58 -12.61 43.93 -7.48
C ALA A 58 -13.88 43.37 -8.12
N ALA A 59 -13.89 42.08 -8.49
CA ALA A 59 -15.08 41.43 -9.01
C ALA A 59 -16.22 41.38 -7.97
N ALA A 60 -15.88 41.12 -6.70
CA ALA A 60 -16.86 41.12 -5.62
C ALA A 60 -17.41 42.53 -5.31
N SER A 61 -16.58 43.58 -5.39
CA SER A 61 -17.05 44.95 -5.23
C SER A 61 -17.91 45.40 -6.39
N ASP A 62 -17.51 45.10 -7.64
CA ASP A 62 -18.29 45.46 -8.82
C ASP A 62 -19.67 44.76 -8.78
N ALA A 63 -19.72 43.48 -8.38
CA ALA A 63 -20.98 42.76 -8.18
C ALA A 63 -21.84 43.35 -7.06
N ALA A 64 -21.23 43.80 -5.96
CA ALA A 64 -21.96 44.45 -4.86
C ALA A 64 -22.50 45.83 -5.26
N ASP A 65 -21.73 46.59 -6.03
CA ASP A 65 -22.15 47.89 -6.56
C ASP A 65 -23.31 47.71 -7.56
N GLU A 66 -23.24 46.73 -8.47
CA GLU A 66 -24.34 46.38 -9.38
C GLU A 66 -25.62 45.96 -8.61
N GLU A 67 -25.48 45.16 -7.56
CA GLU A 67 -26.63 44.79 -6.72
C GLU A 67 -27.22 46.01 -6.01
N ALA A 68 -26.38 46.89 -5.46
CA ALA A 68 -26.83 48.12 -4.81
C ALA A 68 -27.57 49.06 -5.78
N GLU A 69 -27.08 49.20 -7.01
CA GLU A 69 -27.75 49.97 -8.07
C GLU A 69 -29.10 49.36 -8.44
N LEU A 70 -29.18 48.04 -8.60
CA LEU A 70 -30.45 47.34 -8.88
C LEU A 70 -31.45 47.51 -7.74
N GLN A 71 -31.01 47.38 -6.48
CA GLN A 71 -31.85 47.62 -5.30
C GLN A 71 -32.34 49.07 -5.25
N HIS A 72 -31.46 50.02 -5.56
CA HIS A 72 -31.82 51.44 -5.62
C HIS A 72 -32.89 51.70 -6.68
N HIS A 73 -32.68 51.23 -7.91
CA HIS A 73 -33.66 51.37 -8.99
C HIS A 73 -34.99 50.68 -8.68
N ALA A 74 -34.96 49.49 -8.07
CA ALA A 74 -36.17 48.82 -7.62
C ALA A 74 -36.93 49.66 -6.58
N ARG A 75 -36.23 50.24 -5.60
CA ARG A 75 -36.83 51.14 -4.59
C ARG A 75 -37.42 52.39 -5.22
N GLU A 76 -36.70 53.05 -6.14
CA GLU A 76 -37.21 54.21 -6.86
C GLU A 76 -38.47 53.88 -7.66
N GLY A 77 -38.47 52.76 -8.38
CA GLY A 77 -39.63 52.29 -9.12
C GLY A 77 -40.85 52.05 -8.22
N ILE A 78 -40.65 51.45 -7.05
CA ILE A 78 -41.72 51.26 -6.06
C ILE A 78 -42.24 52.62 -5.54
N LEU A 79 -41.33 53.56 -5.22
CA LEU A 79 -41.72 54.89 -4.74
C LEU A 79 -42.52 55.66 -5.79
N ASP A 80 -42.15 55.57 -7.07
CA ASP A 80 -42.87 56.23 -8.15
C ASP A 80 -44.25 55.60 -8.39
N VAL A 81 -44.39 54.28 -8.28
CA VAL A 81 -45.69 53.59 -8.28
C VAL A 81 -46.55 54.04 -7.10
N CYS A 82 -45.97 54.17 -5.89
CA CYS A 82 -46.69 54.68 -4.72
C CYS A 82 -47.12 56.15 -4.91
N ARG A 83 -46.24 57.01 -5.43
CA ARG A 83 -46.56 58.44 -5.69
C ARG A 83 -47.69 58.59 -6.70
N THR A 84 -47.61 57.86 -7.81
CA THR A 84 -48.64 57.91 -8.86
C THR A 84 -49.98 57.38 -8.35
N ARG A 85 -49.98 56.31 -7.56
CA ARG A 85 -51.18 55.80 -6.89
C ARG A 85 -51.77 56.82 -5.93
N ASN A 86 -50.96 57.43 -5.06
CA ASN A 86 -51.42 58.45 -4.12
C ASN A 86 -51.99 59.68 -4.82
N ALA A 87 -51.39 60.12 -5.94
CA ALA A 87 -51.91 61.22 -6.74
C ALA A 87 -53.25 60.88 -7.42
N SER A 88 -53.42 59.63 -7.87
CA SER A 88 -54.71 59.13 -8.38
C SER A 88 -55.77 59.06 -7.28
N ASP A 89 -55.41 58.53 -6.11
CA ASP A 89 -56.29 58.39 -4.95
C ASP A 89 -56.72 59.78 -4.40
N ALA A 90 -55.84 60.79 -4.47
CA ALA A 90 -56.17 62.16 -4.10
C ALA A 90 -57.23 62.80 -5.02
N ASN A 91 -57.32 62.38 -6.29
CA ASN A 91 -58.30 62.88 -7.24
C ASN A 91 -59.67 62.17 -7.11
N ASP A 92 -59.71 60.95 -6.59
CA ASP A 92 -60.95 60.21 -6.34
C ASP A 92 -61.64 60.64 -5.03
N ALA A 93 -62.92 61.03 -5.12
CA ALA A 93 -63.72 61.42 -3.97
C ALA A 93 -63.91 60.30 -2.94
N HIS A 94 -64.04 59.06 -3.40
CA HIS A 94 -64.22 57.90 -2.51
C HIS A 94 -62.92 57.61 -1.74
N CYS A 95 -61.77 57.70 -2.41
CA CYS A 95 -60.47 57.53 -1.75
C CYS A 95 -60.20 58.65 -0.72
N ARG A 96 -60.56 59.91 -1.02
CA ARG A 96 -60.44 61.01 -0.04
C ARG A 96 -61.26 60.75 1.22
N GLN A 97 -62.53 60.36 1.07
CA GLN A 97 -63.40 60.03 2.21
C GLN A 97 -62.84 58.85 3.03
N LYS A 98 -62.31 57.82 2.38
CA LYS A 98 -61.65 56.70 3.05
C LYS A 98 -60.47 57.18 3.91
N HIS A 99 -59.61 58.05 3.38
CA HIS A 99 -58.46 58.57 4.14
C HIS A 99 -58.92 59.43 5.34
N GLU A 100 -59.93 60.29 5.16
CA GLU A 100 -60.48 61.10 6.26
C GLU A 100 -61.02 60.24 7.41
N ILE A 101 -61.72 59.14 7.10
CA ILE A 101 -62.20 58.18 8.11
C ILE A 101 -61.04 57.46 8.81
N LEU A 102 -60.01 57.08 8.06
CA LEU A 102 -58.82 56.42 8.62
C LEU A 102 -58.02 57.37 9.52
N ASP A 103 -57.91 58.64 9.14
CA ASP A 103 -57.26 59.68 9.94
C ASP A 103 -58.02 59.92 11.25
N GLU A 104 -59.36 60.00 11.21
CA GLU A 104 -60.20 60.13 12.40
C GLU A 104 -60.05 58.91 13.33
N PHE A 105 -60.00 57.70 12.75
CA PHE A 105 -59.72 56.48 13.49
C PHE A 105 -58.31 56.50 14.12
N GLU A 106 -57.31 56.95 13.38
CA GLU A 106 -55.93 57.06 13.86
C GLU A 106 -55.79 58.06 15.01
N MET A 107 -56.54 59.16 14.97
CA MET A 107 -56.62 60.13 16.06
C MET A 107 -57.34 59.57 17.30
N GLY A 108 -58.26 58.62 17.12
CA GLY A 108 -58.97 57.94 18.21
C GLY A 108 -58.21 56.80 18.89
N LEU A 109 -57.10 56.34 18.31
CA LEU A 109 -56.27 55.28 18.89
C LEU A 109 -55.45 55.79 20.07
N ASP A 110 -55.40 55.02 21.15
CA ASP A 110 -54.45 55.26 22.23
C ASP A 110 -53.02 54.86 21.80
N GLY A 111 -52.00 55.34 22.53
CA GLY A 111 -50.60 55.10 22.17
C GLY A 111 -50.24 53.61 22.15
N THR A 112 -50.88 52.80 23.00
CA THR A 112 -50.71 51.35 23.05
C THR A 112 -51.27 50.64 21.81
N SER A 113 -52.47 51.01 21.36
CA SER A 113 -53.08 50.41 20.17
C SER A 113 -52.33 50.81 18.90
N ARG A 114 -51.83 52.05 18.83
CA ARG A 114 -50.96 52.49 17.72
C ARG A 114 -49.68 51.65 17.67
N SER A 115 -48.98 51.48 18.79
CA SER A 115 -47.78 50.63 18.87
C SER A 115 -48.09 49.19 18.46
N ASN A 116 -49.18 48.60 18.97
CA ASN A 116 -49.54 47.22 18.63
C ASN A 116 -49.87 47.04 17.14
N LEU A 117 -50.51 48.03 16.50
CA LEU A 117 -50.79 48.01 15.08
C LEU A 117 -49.51 48.18 14.25
N GLU A 118 -48.59 49.04 14.69
CA GLU A 118 -47.29 49.21 14.07
C GLU A 118 -46.45 47.94 14.19
N ASP A 119 -46.45 47.29 15.34
CA ASP A 119 -45.79 45.99 15.57
C ASP A 119 -46.42 44.89 14.71
N LEU A 120 -47.76 44.87 14.57
CA LEU A 120 -48.45 43.92 13.70
C LEU A 120 -48.14 44.17 12.22
N ALA A 121 -48.11 45.43 11.79
CA ALA A 121 -47.71 45.80 10.43
C ALA A 121 -46.24 45.45 10.17
N GLY A 122 -45.35 45.70 11.14
CA GLY A 122 -43.95 45.35 11.11
C GLY A 122 -43.73 43.85 11.01
N THR A 123 -44.43 43.05 11.82
CA THR A 123 -44.37 41.58 11.74
C THR A 123 -44.90 41.07 10.40
N ALA A 124 -46.02 41.61 9.91
CA ALA A 124 -46.53 41.26 8.58
C ALA A 124 -45.55 41.63 7.45
N PHE A 125 -44.86 42.76 7.58
CA PHE A 125 -43.84 43.18 6.63
C PHE A 125 -42.63 42.25 6.64
N VAL A 126 -42.09 41.93 7.83
CA VAL A 126 -40.95 41.01 7.99
C VAL A 126 -41.28 39.62 7.46
N LEU A 127 -42.52 39.15 7.69
CA LEU A 127 -43.01 37.87 7.18
C LEU A 127 -43.41 37.91 5.69
N GLY A 128 -43.30 39.07 5.02
CA GLY A 128 -43.65 39.22 3.60
C GLY A 128 -45.15 39.19 3.28
N GLN A 129 -46.03 39.29 4.28
CA GLN A 129 -47.49 39.17 4.16
C GLN A 129 -48.20 40.55 4.11
N CYS A 130 -47.76 41.45 3.24
CA CYS A 130 -48.24 42.85 3.22
C CYS A 130 -49.63 43.07 2.59
N SER A 131 -50.12 42.13 1.77
CA SER A 131 -51.30 42.39 0.92
C SER A 131 -52.64 42.13 1.61
N ASN A 132 -52.70 41.22 2.59
CA ASN A 132 -53.88 40.89 3.42
C ASN A 132 -53.46 39.97 4.59
N PRO A 133 -52.72 40.47 5.59
CA PRO A 133 -52.31 39.64 6.71
C PRO A 133 -53.53 39.22 7.53
N THR A 134 -53.78 37.91 7.61
CA THR A 134 -54.72 37.36 8.59
C THR A 134 -53.93 36.94 9.81
N LEU A 135 -54.46 37.12 11.02
CA LEU A 135 -53.77 36.70 12.25
C LEU A 135 -53.38 35.22 12.19
N GLN A 136 -54.22 34.39 11.59
CA GLN A 136 -53.95 32.97 11.36
C GLN A 136 -52.74 32.74 10.44
N SER A 137 -52.64 33.46 9.32
CA SER A 137 -51.53 33.30 8.37
C SER A 137 -50.20 33.78 8.95
N LEU A 138 -50.23 34.88 9.72
CA LEU A 138 -49.06 35.37 10.46
C LEU A 138 -48.63 34.35 11.51
N SER A 139 -49.57 33.83 12.31
CA SER A 139 -49.27 32.84 13.36
C SER A 139 -48.68 31.56 12.77
N GLN A 140 -49.19 31.10 11.63
CA GLN A 140 -48.68 29.92 10.95
C GLN A 140 -47.25 30.14 10.47
N SER A 141 -46.94 31.26 9.82
CA SER A 141 -45.58 31.56 9.39
C SER A 141 -44.61 31.74 10.55
N VAL A 142 -45.04 32.30 11.68
CA VAL A 142 -44.21 32.33 12.89
C VAL A 142 -43.91 30.91 13.38
N VAL A 143 -44.91 30.03 13.44
CA VAL A 143 -44.71 28.63 13.84
C VAL A 143 -43.77 27.91 12.86
N GLU A 144 -43.97 28.07 11.56
CA GLU A 144 -43.11 27.49 10.52
C GLU A 144 -41.65 27.96 10.68
N LEU A 145 -41.42 29.25 10.88
CA LEU A 145 -40.09 29.80 11.14
C LEU A 145 -39.47 29.23 12.42
N THR A 146 -40.24 29.07 13.50
CA THR A 146 -39.71 28.48 14.74
C THR A 146 -39.34 27.01 14.59
N VAL A 147 -40.08 26.26 13.77
CA VAL A 147 -39.75 24.87 13.43
C VAL A 147 -38.47 24.81 12.61
N GLU A 148 -38.36 25.66 11.59
CA GLU A 148 -37.16 25.76 10.76
C GLU A 148 -35.93 26.17 11.58
N GLU A 149 -36.07 27.16 12.47
CA GLU A 149 -35.02 27.59 13.38
C GLU A 149 -34.52 26.43 14.25
N PHE A 150 -35.44 25.68 14.86
CA PHE A 150 -35.10 24.54 15.70
C PHE A 150 -34.41 23.42 14.91
N ASP A 151 -34.90 23.13 13.70
CA ASP A 151 -34.30 22.14 12.81
C ASP A 151 -32.87 22.53 12.41
N MET A 152 -32.65 23.80 12.07
CA MET A 152 -31.33 24.33 11.73
C MET A 152 -30.38 24.30 12.93
N GLN A 153 -30.85 24.66 14.13
CA GLN A 153 -30.06 24.55 15.36
C GLN A 153 -29.66 23.10 15.65
N ASN A 154 -30.58 22.15 15.46
CA ASN A 154 -30.31 20.73 15.64
C ASN A 154 -29.32 20.19 14.58
N GLN A 155 -29.45 20.61 13.32
CA GLN A 155 -28.48 20.28 12.28
C GLN A 155 -27.09 20.83 12.60
N LEU A 156 -27.01 22.06 13.07
CA LEU A 156 -25.75 22.69 13.47
C LEU A 156 -25.10 21.95 14.64
N ALA A 157 -25.88 21.55 15.64
CA ALA A 157 -25.38 20.73 16.75
C ALA A 157 -24.81 19.37 16.27
N LYS A 158 -25.48 18.71 15.32
CA LYS A 158 -24.98 17.46 14.71
C LYS A 158 -23.68 17.66 13.94
N VAL A 159 -23.60 18.71 13.12
CA VAL A 159 -22.37 19.05 12.38
C VAL A 159 -21.24 19.36 13.34
N HIS A 160 -21.51 20.10 14.42
CA HIS A 160 -20.51 20.39 15.44
C HIS A 160 -20.00 19.13 16.13
N ALA A 161 -20.89 18.20 16.50
CA ALA A 161 -20.50 16.92 17.09
C ALA A 161 -19.65 16.06 16.14
N LEU A 162 -20.00 16.02 14.84
CA LEU A 162 -19.22 15.32 13.82
C LEU A 162 -17.85 15.97 13.62
N HIS A 163 -17.79 17.30 13.58
CA HIS A 163 -16.54 18.04 13.47
C HIS A 163 -15.60 17.73 14.64
N GLN A 164 -16.12 17.78 15.88
CA GLN A 164 -15.35 17.40 17.07
C GLN A 164 -14.88 15.94 17.03
N HIS A 165 -15.69 15.03 16.48
CA HIS A 165 -15.30 13.63 16.34
C HIS A 165 -14.16 13.47 15.32
N LEU A 166 -14.30 14.05 14.13
CA LEU A 166 -13.25 14.00 13.11
C LEU A 166 -11.95 14.65 13.57
N GLN A 167 -12.04 15.74 14.35
CA GLN A 167 -10.86 16.37 14.91
C GLN A 167 -10.15 15.44 15.91
N ARG A 168 -10.90 14.74 16.78
CA ARG A 168 -10.33 13.73 17.68
C ARG A 168 -9.68 12.57 16.92
N GLU A 169 -10.31 12.08 15.86
CA GLU A 169 -9.74 11.03 15.01
C GLU A 169 -8.47 11.49 14.30
N LEU A 170 -8.43 12.73 13.80
CA LEU A 170 -7.23 13.30 13.20
C LEU A 170 -6.10 13.41 14.22
N GLU A 171 -6.37 13.93 15.41
CA GLU A 171 -5.38 14.02 16.50
C GLU A 171 -4.86 12.62 16.88
N GLN A 172 -5.73 11.61 16.92
CA GLN A 172 -5.35 10.23 17.18
C GLN A 172 -4.48 9.64 16.05
N LEU A 173 -4.88 9.81 14.78
CA LEU A 173 -4.09 9.34 13.64
C LEU A 173 -2.72 10.02 13.56
N GLU A 174 -2.63 11.30 13.93
CA GLU A 174 -1.35 12.00 14.01
C GLU A 174 -0.45 11.44 15.12
N LEU A 175 -1.03 11.05 16.25
CA LEU A 175 -0.30 10.36 17.32
C LEU A 175 0.19 8.99 16.85
N ASP A 176 -0.67 8.19 16.23
CA ASP A 176 -0.33 6.87 15.72
C ASP A 176 0.75 6.95 14.63
N LEU A 177 0.67 7.91 13.71
CA LEU A 177 1.70 8.16 12.70
C LEU A 177 3.03 8.58 13.34
N ARG A 178 2.97 9.39 14.40
CA ARG A 178 4.17 9.79 15.14
C ARG A 178 4.78 8.60 15.86
N GLU A 179 3.98 7.72 16.45
CA GLU A 179 4.44 6.49 17.08
C GLU A 179 5.11 5.57 16.05
N LEU A 180 4.46 5.31 14.91
CA LEU A 180 5.01 4.49 13.84
C LEU A 180 6.33 5.05 13.26
N ARG A 181 6.46 6.38 13.17
CA ARG A 181 7.69 7.02 12.67
C ARG A 181 8.81 7.11 13.71
N SER A 182 8.47 7.20 14.99
CA SER A 182 9.45 7.42 16.06
C SER A 182 9.94 6.12 16.69
N ASN A 183 9.15 5.05 16.63
CA ASN A 183 9.50 3.79 17.24
C ASN A 183 10.45 3.01 16.30
N PRO A 184 11.71 2.78 16.72
CA PRO A 184 12.73 2.12 15.91
C PRO A 184 12.41 0.65 15.61
N SER A 185 11.40 0.08 16.27
CA SER A 185 10.90 -1.28 15.99
C SER A 185 10.17 -1.39 14.65
N TYR A 186 9.64 -0.27 14.12
CA TYR A 186 8.93 -0.21 12.84
C TYR A 186 9.78 0.35 11.69
N GLU A 187 10.98 0.87 11.98
CA GLU A 187 11.95 1.15 10.92
C GLU A 187 12.44 -0.16 10.32
N THR A 188 12.51 -0.23 8.99
CA THR A 188 13.06 -1.39 8.30
C THR A 188 14.57 -1.41 8.57
N PRO A 189 15.12 -2.42 9.27
CA PRO A 189 16.55 -2.48 9.53
C PRO A 189 17.29 -2.47 8.20
N SER A 190 18.21 -1.52 8.03
CA SER A 190 18.98 -1.34 6.78
C SER A 190 19.75 -2.61 6.38
N GLU A 191 20.07 -3.46 7.34
CA GLU A 191 20.74 -4.75 7.17
C GLU A 191 19.88 -5.80 6.43
N ILE A 192 18.55 -5.66 6.39
CA ILE A 192 17.70 -6.63 5.66
C ILE A 192 17.96 -6.55 4.16
N GLN A 193 18.14 -5.36 3.60
CA GLN A 193 18.40 -5.21 2.16
C GLN A 193 19.77 -5.76 1.78
N SER A 194 20.81 -5.45 2.57
CA SER A 194 22.16 -5.97 2.33
C SER A 194 22.19 -7.49 2.46
N SER A 195 21.67 -8.04 3.56
CA SER A 195 21.60 -9.49 3.79
C SER A 195 20.78 -10.20 2.72
N THR A 196 19.61 -9.69 2.33
CA THR A 196 18.81 -10.28 1.23
C THR A 196 19.59 -10.31 -0.07
N SER A 197 20.36 -9.26 -0.38
CA SER A 197 21.22 -9.25 -1.57
C SER A 197 22.34 -10.30 -1.50
N GLU A 198 22.90 -10.53 -0.32
CA GLU A 198 23.93 -11.56 -0.08
C GLU A 198 23.34 -12.97 -0.16
N TRP A 199 22.18 -13.21 0.45
CA TRP A 199 21.44 -14.47 0.34
C TRP A 199 21.08 -14.79 -1.11
N VAL A 200 20.61 -13.80 -1.88
CA VAL A 200 20.31 -13.99 -3.31
C VAL A 200 21.58 -14.36 -4.10
N ARG A 201 22.72 -13.72 -3.82
CA ARG A 201 24.00 -14.06 -4.46
C ARG A 201 24.46 -15.47 -4.08
N SER A 202 24.41 -15.81 -2.79
CA SER A 202 24.84 -17.12 -2.29
C SER A 202 23.95 -18.24 -2.82
N THR A 203 22.63 -18.03 -2.89
CA THR A 203 21.70 -18.97 -3.51
C THR A 203 22.00 -19.19 -4.99
N LYS A 204 22.31 -18.14 -5.76
CA LYS A 204 22.70 -18.28 -7.18
C LYS A 204 23.99 -19.07 -7.36
N ILE A 205 24.98 -18.84 -6.50
CA ILE A 205 26.24 -19.59 -6.52
C ILE A 205 25.97 -21.06 -6.17
N LEU A 206 25.15 -21.31 -5.15
CA LEU A 206 24.81 -22.66 -4.72
C LEU A 206 24.01 -23.40 -5.80
N SER A 207 23.07 -22.74 -6.48
CA SER A 207 22.32 -23.36 -7.58
C SER A 207 23.23 -23.71 -8.76
N ALA A 208 24.20 -22.84 -9.09
CA ALA A 208 25.20 -23.14 -10.11
C ALA A 208 26.05 -24.36 -9.71
N LYS A 209 26.49 -24.43 -8.44
CA LYS A 209 27.23 -25.58 -7.92
C LYS A 209 26.41 -26.87 -7.95
N VAL A 210 25.13 -26.81 -7.60
CA VAL A 210 24.23 -27.96 -7.70
C VAL A 210 24.14 -28.45 -9.15
N GLY A 211 24.01 -27.55 -10.12
CA GLY A 211 24.08 -27.89 -11.55
C GLY A 211 25.41 -28.55 -11.93
N GLU A 212 26.55 -27.98 -11.52
CA GLU A 212 27.87 -28.58 -11.75
C GLU A 212 28.01 -29.99 -11.15
N TYR A 213 27.50 -30.21 -9.93
CA TYR A 213 27.52 -31.53 -9.29
C TYR A 213 26.58 -32.52 -9.99
N GLN A 214 25.40 -32.07 -10.43
CA GLN A 214 24.49 -32.90 -11.23
C GLN A 214 25.14 -33.28 -12.56
N ASP A 215 25.78 -32.35 -13.26
CA ASP A 215 26.52 -32.62 -14.49
C ASP A 215 27.70 -33.57 -14.24
N ARG A 216 28.42 -33.42 -13.13
CA ARG A 216 29.51 -34.31 -12.75
C ARG A 216 29.03 -35.70 -12.39
N ILE A 217 27.89 -35.83 -11.71
CA ILE A 217 27.23 -37.12 -11.45
C ILE A 217 26.79 -37.75 -12.77
N ALA A 218 26.13 -37.01 -13.66
CA ALA A 218 25.73 -37.51 -14.98
C ALA A 218 26.94 -37.92 -15.83
N LEU A 219 28.05 -37.20 -15.76
CA LEU A 219 29.31 -37.58 -16.40
C LEU A 219 29.92 -38.82 -15.75
N LEU A 220 29.85 -38.98 -14.43
CA LEU A 220 30.34 -40.17 -13.74
C LEU A 220 29.46 -41.38 -14.02
N GLU A 221 28.14 -41.22 -14.11
CA GLU A 221 27.18 -42.26 -14.53
C GLU A 221 27.40 -42.64 -15.99
N ARG A 222 27.64 -41.67 -16.88
CA ARG A 222 27.93 -41.94 -18.30
C ARG A 222 29.33 -42.50 -18.54
N ASN A 223 30.30 -42.12 -17.71
CA ASN A 223 31.64 -42.70 -17.65
C ASN A 223 31.74 -43.81 -16.62
N GLN A 224 30.61 -44.41 -16.18
CA GLN A 224 30.62 -45.81 -15.77
C GLN A 224 31.01 -46.58 -17.02
N LEU A 225 32.31 -46.62 -17.28
CA LEU A 225 32.94 -47.77 -17.90
C LEU A 225 32.29 -48.96 -17.20
N ASN A 226 31.68 -49.85 -17.96
CA ASN A 226 31.16 -51.14 -17.50
C ASN A 226 32.33 -51.98 -16.97
N GLY A 227 33.00 -51.48 -15.93
CA GLY A 227 33.98 -52.16 -15.12
C GLY A 227 33.21 -52.95 -14.07
N PRO A 228 33.78 -54.07 -13.63
CA PRO A 228 33.10 -54.94 -12.69
C PRO A 228 32.72 -54.15 -11.44
N THR A 229 31.46 -54.27 -11.03
CA THR A 229 30.96 -53.66 -9.79
C THR A 229 31.81 -54.20 -8.62
N ILE A 230 31.97 -53.44 -7.54
CA ILE A 230 32.74 -53.90 -6.36
C ILE A 230 32.25 -55.28 -5.89
N GLU A 231 30.94 -55.54 -5.97
CA GLU A 231 30.35 -56.86 -5.69
C GLU A 231 30.80 -57.96 -6.67
N GLU A 232 30.95 -57.66 -7.95
CA GLU A 232 31.45 -58.61 -8.95
C GLU A 232 32.93 -58.92 -8.74
N VAL A 233 33.74 -57.92 -8.38
CA VAL A 233 35.15 -58.12 -8.02
C VAL A 233 35.27 -58.98 -6.76
N MET A 234 34.43 -58.75 -5.75
CA MET A 234 34.40 -59.57 -4.53
C MET A 234 33.99 -61.02 -4.81
N MET A 235 33.00 -61.23 -5.69
CA MET A 235 32.62 -62.57 -6.11
C MET A 235 33.76 -63.29 -6.84
N GLU A 236 34.46 -62.59 -7.73
CA GLU A 236 35.57 -63.18 -8.49
C GLU A 236 36.78 -63.44 -7.60
N GLU A 237 37.09 -62.55 -6.66
CA GLU A 237 38.10 -62.76 -5.61
C GLU A 237 37.79 -64.02 -4.81
N GLN A 238 36.54 -64.20 -4.37
CA GLN A 238 36.13 -65.40 -3.64
C GLN A 238 36.30 -66.68 -4.46
N LYS A 239 36.02 -66.64 -5.77
CA LYS A 239 36.26 -67.77 -6.68
C LYS A 239 37.74 -68.09 -6.80
N VAL A 240 38.58 -67.07 -6.97
CA VAL A 240 40.05 -67.23 -7.05
C VAL A 240 40.61 -67.83 -5.77
N VAL A 241 40.11 -67.40 -4.60
CA VAL A 241 40.50 -67.97 -3.31
C VAL A 241 40.15 -69.45 -3.23
N ARG A 242 38.93 -69.84 -3.61
CA ARG A 242 38.51 -71.25 -3.64
C ARG A 242 39.38 -72.07 -4.60
N LEU A 243 39.61 -71.55 -5.81
CA LEU A 243 40.45 -72.22 -6.81
C LEU A 243 41.87 -72.42 -6.30
N ARG A 244 42.41 -71.44 -5.56
CA ARG A 244 43.75 -71.53 -4.95
C ARG A 244 43.81 -72.58 -3.85
N ASP A 245 42.74 -72.74 -3.08
CA ASP A 245 42.64 -73.78 -2.06
C ASP A 245 42.52 -75.18 -2.70
N ASP A 246 41.75 -75.30 -3.78
CA ASP A 246 41.65 -76.54 -4.56
C ASP A 246 43.00 -76.94 -5.17
N VAL A 247 43.71 -76.00 -5.81
CA VAL A 247 45.06 -76.23 -6.35
C VAL A 247 46.02 -76.68 -5.24
N ARG A 248 45.96 -76.07 -4.06
CA ARG A 248 46.81 -76.45 -2.92
C ARG A 248 46.51 -77.86 -2.42
N CYS A 249 45.24 -78.25 -2.38
CA CYS A 249 44.82 -79.62 -2.08
C CYS A 249 45.29 -80.60 -3.16
N LEU A 250 45.20 -80.23 -4.43
CA LEU A 250 45.66 -81.07 -5.53
C LEU A 250 47.18 -81.24 -5.51
N GLU A 251 47.92 -80.16 -5.26
CA GLU A 251 49.38 -80.20 -5.10
C GLU A 251 49.81 -81.06 -3.91
N SER A 252 49.11 -81.00 -2.77
CA SER A 252 49.41 -81.87 -1.64
C SER A 252 49.13 -83.33 -1.97
N HIS A 253 48.06 -83.60 -2.73
CA HIS A 253 47.75 -84.93 -3.24
C HIS A 253 48.83 -85.44 -4.19
N VAL A 254 49.27 -84.63 -5.16
CA VAL A 254 50.35 -84.96 -6.10
C VAL A 254 51.68 -85.19 -5.36
N ARG A 255 52.01 -84.37 -4.36
CA ARG A 255 53.20 -84.57 -3.52
C ARG A 255 53.17 -85.91 -2.78
N ALA A 256 51.99 -86.36 -2.32
CA ALA A 256 51.85 -87.66 -1.68
C ALA A 256 52.12 -88.85 -2.62
N PHE A 257 51.99 -88.67 -3.93
CA PHE A 257 52.32 -89.68 -4.94
C PHE A 257 53.73 -89.53 -5.52
N HIS A 258 54.48 -88.49 -5.13
CA HIS A 258 55.80 -88.23 -5.70
C HIS A 258 56.88 -89.21 -5.23
N ASP A 259 56.65 -89.89 -4.10
CA ASP A 259 57.53 -90.91 -3.51
C ASP A 259 57.31 -92.32 -4.10
N LEU A 260 56.36 -92.50 -5.03
CA LEU A 260 56.17 -93.78 -5.70
C LEU A 260 57.14 -93.92 -6.89
N PRO A 261 57.99 -94.97 -6.93
CA PRO A 261 58.84 -95.25 -8.08
C PRO A 261 57.98 -95.54 -9.32
N VAL A 262 58.25 -94.85 -10.43
CA VAL A 262 57.49 -94.94 -11.68
C VAL A 262 57.67 -96.29 -12.39
N ASP A 263 58.56 -97.16 -11.90
CA ASP A 263 58.87 -98.47 -12.46
C ASP A 263 58.33 -99.62 -11.58
N VAL A 264 57.45 -100.45 -12.16
CA VAL A 264 56.79 -101.60 -11.53
C VAL A 264 57.79 -102.61 -10.98
N THR A 265 58.97 -102.72 -11.59
CA THR A 265 60.03 -103.63 -11.13
C THR A 265 60.67 -103.16 -9.81
N GLY A 266 60.80 -101.85 -9.60
CA GLY A 266 61.30 -101.24 -8.36
C GLY A 266 60.32 -101.32 -7.19
N ALA A 267 59.02 -101.16 -7.47
CA ALA A 267 57.96 -101.31 -6.46
C ALA A 267 57.89 -102.74 -5.89
N HIS A 268 58.08 -103.77 -6.73
CA HIS A 268 58.15 -105.16 -6.28
C HIS A 268 59.39 -105.48 -5.44
N ALA A 269 60.51 -104.79 -5.66
CA ALA A 269 61.72 -104.94 -4.86
C ALA A 269 61.53 -104.34 -3.45
N HIS A 270 60.97 -103.13 -3.36
CA HIS A 270 60.65 -102.49 -2.08
C HIS A 270 59.59 -103.25 -1.29
N TYR A 271 58.56 -103.78 -1.96
CA TYR A 271 57.56 -104.65 -1.35
C TYR A 271 58.18 -105.94 -0.80
N ARG A 272 59.07 -106.61 -1.56
CA ARG A 272 59.78 -107.81 -1.06
C ARG A 272 60.70 -107.51 0.12
N GLU A 273 61.30 -106.32 0.18
CA GLU A 273 62.10 -105.90 1.33
C GLU A 273 61.24 -105.70 2.58
N MET A 274 60.08 -105.05 2.44
CA MET A 274 59.12 -104.90 3.53
C MET A 274 58.50 -106.23 3.97
N GLU A 275 58.24 -107.14 3.03
CA GLU A 275 57.75 -108.49 3.33
C GLU A 275 58.80 -109.33 4.08
N LYS A 276 60.09 -109.17 3.75
CA LYS A 276 61.20 -109.76 4.52
C LYS A 276 61.27 -109.20 5.95
N LYS A 277 61.11 -107.88 6.13
CA LYS A 277 61.05 -107.25 7.45
C LYS A 277 59.85 -107.76 8.26
N LEU A 278 58.68 -107.92 7.62
CA LEU A 278 57.48 -108.49 8.23
C LEU A 278 57.67 -109.97 8.63
N LYS A 279 58.30 -110.79 7.77
CA LYS A 279 58.65 -112.19 8.09
C LYS A 279 59.65 -112.29 9.24
N ASN A 280 60.62 -111.39 9.35
CA ASN A 280 61.55 -111.34 10.48
C ASN A 280 60.85 -110.94 11.78
N LEU A 281 59.96 -109.95 11.75
CA LEU A 281 59.13 -109.59 12.92
C LEU A 281 58.16 -110.73 13.30
N ARG A 282 57.64 -111.47 12.31
CA ARG A 282 56.79 -112.64 12.55
C ARG A 282 57.58 -113.76 13.21
N ARG A 283 58.80 -114.05 12.74
CA ARG A 283 59.73 -114.99 13.37
C ARG A 283 60.15 -114.56 14.78
N GLN A 284 60.36 -113.26 15.03
CA GLN A 284 60.61 -112.75 16.38
C GLN A 284 59.42 -112.97 17.31
N ARG A 285 58.19 -112.74 16.82
CA ARG A 285 56.96 -112.99 17.57
C ARG A 285 56.73 -114.49 17.82
N ASP A 286 56.98 -115.34 16.83
CA ASP A 286 56.83 -116.79 16.96
C ASP A 286 57.90 -117.37 17.91
N ALA A 287 59.14 -116.85 17.87
CA ALA A 287 60.20 -117.20 18.83
C ALA A 287 59.89 -116.72 20.26
N MET A 288 59.26 -115.56 20.44
CA MET A 288 58.75 -115.12 21.75
C MET A 288 57.59 -116.01 22.22
N LEU A 289 56.74 -116.49 21.31
CA LEU A 289 55.63 -117.40 21.63
C LEU A 289 56.14 -118.77 22.08
N ASP A 290 57.10 -119.36 21.36
CA ASP A 290 57.69 -120.67 21.69
C ASP A 290 58.48 -120.63 23.02
N SER A 291 59.14 -119.49 23.33
CA SER A 291 59.78 -119.27 24.64
C SER A 291 58.79 -119.10 25.80
N SER A 292 57.49 -118.92 25.52
CA SER A 292 56.43 -118.80 26.51
C SER A 292 55.66 -120.10 26.74
N THR A 293 55.95 -121.17 25.99
CA THR A 293 55.29 -122.49 26.10
C THR A 293 56.12 -123.59 26.79
N ASP A 294 57.38 -123.32 27.16
CA ASP A 294 58.26 -124.27 27.88
C ASP A 294 58.36 -124.06 29.41
N HIS A 295 57.54 -123.17 29.99
CA HIS A 295 57.40 -122.96 31.43
C HIS A 295 55.92 -122.95 31.88
N GLN A 296 55.23 -124.09 31.72
CA GLN A 296 54.27 -124.67 32.69
C GLN A 296 53.83 -126.08 32.29
#